data_AF-A0A261VPI7-F1
#
_entry.id   AF-A0A261VPI7-F1
#
_cell.length_a   1.000
_cell.length_b   1.000
_cell.length_c   1.000
_cell.angle_alpha   90.00
_cell.angle_beta   90.00
_cell.angle_gamma   90.00
#
_symmetry.space_group_name_H-M   'P 1'
#
loop_
_entity.id
_entity.type
_entity.pdbx_description
1 polymer ?
#
loop_
_entity_poly.entity_id
_entity_poly.type
_entity_poly.pdbx_seq_one_letter_code
_entity_poly.pdbx_strand_id
1 'polypeptide(L)'
;MIRIAVAAAACAVALAGCSSGISADGSSPSDSFTAQSNYRDAYQAANAQAERCLRGSGAYQVVGGLDQGGGGASLRVVAPFTGADVARVRIAALNERQSKVDITMWGRGIWNRDAVRAMREAIVYGVPSCVSYMPGDPRPS
;
A
#
# COMPACT_ATOMS: atom_id res chain seq x y z
N MET A 1 -36.47 53.08 -1.69
CA MET A 1 -35.30 53.21 -2.58
C MET A 1 -34.05 52.99 -1.73
N ILE A 2 -33.02 52.25 -2.13
CA ILE A 2 -32.78 51.48 -3.38
C ILE A 2 -32.25 50.07 -3.04
N ARG A 3 -32.29 49.14 -4.01
CA ARG A 3 -31.74 47.78 -3.95
C ARG A 3 -30.21 47.75 -4.12
N ILE A 4 -29.46 47.13 -3.19
CA ILE A 4 -28.14 46.50 -3.39
C ILE A 4 -28.09 45.33 -2.39
N ALA A 5 -28.34 44.06 -2.74
CA ALA A 5 -27.65 43.10 -3.63
C ALA A 5 -26.83 42.07 -2.81
N VAL A 6 -26.83 40.83 -3.30
CA VAL A 6 -26.45 39.60 -2.58
C VAL A 6 -24.98 39.24 -2.85
N ALA A 7 -24.43 38.34 -2.01
CA ALA A 7 -23.23 37.52 -2.19
C ALA A 7 -21.85 38.14 -1.93
N ALA A 8 -21.21 37.62 -0.89
CA ALA A 8 -19.79 37.28 -0.87
C ALA A 8 -19.64 35.89 -0.24
N ALA A 9 -20.16 34.87 -0.93
CA ALA A 9 -20.05 33.47 -0.50
C ALA A 9 -18.63 32.93 -0.72
N ALA A 10 -18.21 32.02 0.16
CA ALA A 10 -16.87 31.45 0.25
C ALA A 10 -16.22 31.05 -1.09
N CYS A 11 -15.07 31.67 -1.40
CA CYS A 11 -14.07 31.11 -2.30
C CYS A 11 -12.98 30.36 -1.49
N ALA A 12 -13.38 29.30 -0.80
CA ALA A 12 -12.44 28.30 -0.33
C ALA A 12 -11.96 27.49 -1.54
N VAL A 13 -10.91 27.99 -2.22
CA VAL A 13 -10.26 27.26 -3.31
C VAL A 13 -9.56 26.04 -2.71
N ALA A 14 -10.28 24.93 -2.63
CA ALA A 14 -9.69 23.64 -2.34
C ALA A 14 -8.75 23.30 -3.49
N LEU A 15 -7.44 23.47 -3.27
CA LEU A 15 -6.44 22.83 -4.10
C LEU A 15 -6.56 21.32 -3.87
N ALA A 16 -7.44 20.68 -4.65
CA ALA A 16 -7.43 19.25 -4.88
C ALA A 16 -6.13 18.93 -5.64
N GLY A 17 -5.02 18.87 -4.90
CA GLY A 17 -3.72 18.53 -5.44
C GLY A 17 -3.80 17.17 -6.13
N CYS A 18 -3.18 17.07 -7.30
CA CYS A 18 -3.10 15.81 -8.03
C CYS A 18 -2.32 14.80 -7.18
N SER A 19 -3.01 13.93 -6.44
CA SER A 19 -2.36 13.04 -5.47
C SER A 19 -1.52 11.97 -6.18
N SER A 20 -0.21 12.24 -6.23
CA SER A 20 0.82 11.25 -6.56
C SER A 20 1.08 10.39 -5.33
N GLY A 21 0.86 9.07 -5.46
CA GLY A 21 0.99 8.12 -4.36
C GLY A 21 -0.27 7.90 -3.53
N ILE A 22 -0.15 7.04 -2.52
CA ILE A 22 -1.21 6.59 -1.61
C ILE A 22 -1.96 7.80 -1.02
N SER A 23 -3.27 7.83 -1.20
CA SER A 23 -4.12 8.93 -0.76
C SER A 23 -4.35 8.88 0.75
N ALA A 24 -4.27 10.04 1.40
CA ALA A 24 -4.46 10.19 2.85
C ALA A 24 -5.94 10.11 3.29
N ASP A 25 -6.88 10.11 2.35
CA ASP A 25 -8.33 9.98 2.57
C ASP A 25 -8.80 8.52 2.79
N GLY A 26 -7.89 7.54 2.67
CA GLY A 26 -8.21 6.12 2.80
C GLY A 26 -8.83 5.48 1.56
N SER A 27 -8.94 6.19 0.43
CA SER A 27 -9.46 5.65 -0.84
C SER A 27 -8.53 4.63 -1.52
N SER A 28 -7.25 4.60 -1.13
CA SER A 28 -6.24 3.67 -1.64
C SER A 28 -6.55 2.20 -1.32
N PRO A 29 -6.51 1.28 -2.32
CA PRO A 29 -6.69 -0.15 -2.09
C PRO A 29 -5.75 -0.68 -1.01
N SER A 30 -6.33 -1.33 -0.01
CA SER A 30 -5.64 -1.80 1.17
C SER A 30 -6.23 -3.13 1.65
N ASP A 31 -5.46 -3.84 2.47
CA ASP A 31 -5.85 -5.10 3.08
C ASP A 31 -5.04 -5.34 4.36
N SER A 32 -5.60 -6.08 5.31
CA SER A 32 -5.08 -6.21 6.67
C SER A 32 -5.37 -7.59 7.24
N PHE A 33 -4.34 -8.34 7.65
CA PHE A 33 -4.48 -9.74 8.08
C PHE A 33 -3.41 -10.20 9.06
N THR A 34 -3.60 -11.39 9.63
CA THR A 34 -2.60 -12.07 10.46
C THR A 34 -1.94 -13.18 9.64
N ALA A 35 -0.67 -13.04 9.33
CA ALA A 35 0.14 -14.09 8.74
C ALA A 35 0.54 -15.12 9.81
N GLN A 36 0.56 -16.41 9.45
CA GLN A 36 1.06 -17.50 10.30
C GLN A 36 2.58 -17.69 10.12
N SER A 37 3.29 -16.56 10.01
CA SER A 37 4.75 -16.47 9.89
C SER A 37 5.27 -15.36 10.78
N ASN A 38 6.52 -15.49 11.21
CA ASN A 38 7.18 -14.44 12.00
C ASN A 38 7.40 -13.18 11.13
N TYR A 39 7.57 -12.03 11.78
CA TYR A 39 7.63 -10.73 11.09
C TYR A 39 8.81 -10.60 10.11
N ARG A 40 9.91 -11.35 10.30
CA ARG A 40 11.08 -11.31 9.40
C ARG A 40 10.83 -12.11 8.13
N ASP A 41 10.21 -13.28 8.23
CA ASP A 41 9.85 -14.11 7.07
C ASP A 41 8.80 -13.39 6.22
N ALA A 42 7.78 -12.82 6.87
CA ALA A 42 6.78 -11.98 6.21
C ALA A 42 7.42 -10.76 5.51
N TYR A 43 8.42 -10.12 6.12
CA TYR A 43 9.18 -9.04 5.49
C TYR A 43 9.99 -9.51 4.28
N GLN A 44 10.69 -10.64 4.37
CA GLN A 44 11.46 -11.19 3.23
C GLN A 44 10.55 -11.51 2.04
N ALA A 45 9.39 -12.14 2.29
CA ALA A 45 8.40 -12.43 1.26
C ALA A 45 7.82 -11.15 0.63
N ALA A 46 7.45 -10.15 1.45
CA ALA A 46 6.99 -8.85 0.98
C ALA A 46 8.05 -8.11 0.14
N ASN A 47 9.32 -8.19 0.54
CA ASN A 47 10.42 -7.56 -0.17
C ASN A 47 10.70 -8.24 -1.52
N ALA A 48 10.72 -9.57 -1.57
CA ALA A 48 10.88 -10.33 -2.81
C ALA A 48 9.76 -10.03 -3.83
N GLN A 49 8.52 -9.88 -3.33
CA GLN A 49 7.36 -9.48 -4.15
C GLN A 49 7.49 -8.03 -4.64
N ALA A 50 7.87 -7.08 -3.78
CA ALA A 50 8.01 -5.68 -4.14
C ALA A 50 9.11 -5.46 -5.19
N GLU A 51 10.29 -6.07 -4.98
CA GLU A 51 11.43 -6.02 -5.90
C GLU A 51 11.08 -6.58 -7.28
N ARG A 52 10.41 -7.74 -7.32
CA ARG A 52 10.07 -8.42 -8.58
C ARG A 52 8.96 -7.71 -9.36
N CYS A 53 7.95 -7.18 -8.68
CA CYS A 53 6.66 -6.84 -9.31
C CYS A 53 6.23 -5.38 -9.19
N LEU A 54 6.71 -4.64 -8.18
CA LEU A 54 6.22 -3.29 -7.90
C LEU A 54 7.15 -2.17 -8.37
N ARG A 55 8.31 -2.50 -8.95
CA ARG A 55 9.28 -1.53 -9.48
C ARG A 55 8.92 -0.96 -10.86
N GLY A 56 7.90 -1.53 -11.52
CA GLY A 56 7.52 -1.17 -12.89
C GLY A 56 8.68 -1.41 -13.86
N SER A 57 9.04 -0.38 -14.63
CA SER A 57 10.23 -0.37 -15.51
C SER A 57 11.57 -0.19 -14.77
N GLY A 58 11.60 -0.42 -13.45
CA GLY A 58 12.79 -0.27 -12.59
C GLY A 58 12.96 1.13 -11.97
N ALA A 59 12.19 2.12 -12.42
CA ALA A 59 12.27 3.51 -11.96
C ALA A 59 11.78 3.74 -10.52
N TYR A 60 10.98 2.82 -9.98
CA TYR A 60 10.49 2.87 -8.60
C TYR A 60 11.44 2.10 -7.69
N GLN A 61 11.69 2.66 -6.50
CA GLN A 61 12.63 2.08 -5.53
C GLN A 61 11.88 1.40 -4.41
N VAL A 62 12.31 0.19 -4.04
CA VAL A 62 11.87 -0.48 -2.81
C VAL A 62 12.76 0.03 -1.68
N VAL A 63 12.15 0.54 -0.61
CA VAL A 63 12.85 1.00 0.59
C VAL A 63 12.18 0.39 1.81
N GLY A 64 12.95 -0.23 2.69
CA GLY A 64 12.40 -0.96 3.82
C GLY A 64 13.47 -1.44 4.79
N GLY A 65 13.02 -1.97 5.92
CA GLY A 65 13.89 -2.54 6.94
C GLY A 65 13.11 -3.17 8.07
N LEU A 66 13.84 -3.86 8.95
CA LEU A 66 13.35 -4.27 10.25
C LEU A 66 13.46 -3.09 11.22
N ASP A 67 12.50 -2.93 12.12
CA ASP A 67 12.50 -1.84 13.08
C ASP A 67 13.59 -2.05 14.14
N GLN A 68 14.36 -0.99 14.46
CA GLN A 68 15.54 -1.09 15.33
C GLN A 68 15.21 -1.49 16.79
N GLY A 69 13.98 -1.23 17.24
CA GLY A 69 13.48 -1.71 18.55
C GLY A 69 13.08 -3.19 18.57
N GLY A 70 13.13 -3.88 17.43
CA GLY A 70 12.56 -5.21 17.26
C GLY A 70 11.03 -5.20 17.17
N GLY A 71 10.43 -6.36 16.89
CA GLY A 71 8.97 -6.51 16.89
C GLY A 71 8.22 -5.94 15.68
N GLY A 72 8.92 -5.42 14.66
CA GLY A 72 8.28 -4.92 13.45
C GLY A 72 9.20 -4.79 12.25
N ALA A 73 8.60 -4.55 11.10
CA ALA A 73 9.26 -4.23 9.85
C ALA A 73 8.35 -3.35 8.97
N SER A 74 8.95 -2.53 8.12
CA SER A 74 8.22 -1.73 7.14
C SER A 74 8.89 -1.79 5.77
N LEU A 75 8.06 -1.77 4.73
CA LEU A 75 8.45 -1.71 3.34
C LEU A 75 7.59 -0.67 2.61
N ARG A 76 8.22 0.11 1.74
CA ARG A 76 7.58 1.11 0.90
C ARG A 76 8.15 1.00 -0.51
N VAL A 77 7.32 1.25 -1.50
CA VAL A 77 7.77 1.46 -2.88
C VAL A 77 7.53 2.93 -3.18
N VAL A 78 8.61 3.66 -3.51
CA VAL A 78 8.56 5.11 -3.69
C VAL A 78 8.68 5.49 -5.16
N ALA A 79 7.89 6.49 -5.56
CA ALA A 79 7.92 7.06 -6.89
C ALA A 79 9.20 7.86 -7.15
N PRO A 80 9.80 7.76 -8.36
CA PRO A 80 10.93 8.60 -8.73
C PRO A 80 10.53 10.08 -8.68
N PHE A 81 11.51 10.94 -8.40
CA PHE A 81 11.42 12.41 -8.30
C PHE A 81 10.53 12.96 -7.18
N THR A 82 9.34 12.40 -6.95
CA THR A 82 8.39 12.87 -5.93
C THR A 82 8.61 12.24 -4.55
N GLY A 83 9.23 11.06 -4.49
CA GLY A 83 9.43 10.31 -3.24
C GLY A 83 8.13 9.76 -2.63
N ALA A 84 6.99 9.91 -3.31
CA ALA A 84 5.69 9.49 -2.80
C ALA A 84 5.57 7.96 -2.72
N ASP A 85 5.04 7.44 -1.61
CA ASP A 85 4.74 6.02 -1.46
C ASP A 85 3.64 5.61 -2.45
N VAL A 86 3.92 4.68 -3.37
CA VAL A 86 2.94 4.04 -4.25
C VAL A 86 2.54 2.64 -3.79
N ALA A 87 3.37 2.03 -2.93
CA ALA A 87 3.01 0.87 -2.13
C ALA A 87 3.58 1.03 -0.71
N ARG A 88 2.88 0.48 0.28
CA ARG A 88 3.30 0.43 1.67
C ARG A 88 2.87 -0.90 2.28
N VAL A 89 3.79 -1.57 2.96
CA VAL A 89 3.53 -2.76 3.77
C VAL A 89 4.09 -2.48 5.17
N ARG A 90 3.25 -2.64 6.19
CA ARG A 90 3.66 -2.59 7.60
C ARG A 90 3.44 -3.97 8.20
N ILE A 91 4.41 -4.43 8.99
CA ILE A 91 4.41 -5.75 9.60
C ILE A 91 4.76 -5.57 11.08
N ALA A 92 3.84 -5.96 11.96
CA ALA A 92 4.07 -5.98 13.41
C ALA A 92 4.10 -7.44 13.90
N ALA A 93 5.05 -7.80 14.75
CA ALA A 93 5.05 -9.08 15.43
C ALA A 93 3.88 -9.15 16.42
N LEU A 94 3.11 -10.24 16.37
CA LEU A 94 2.10 -10.56 17.38
C LEU A 94 2.66 -11.55 18.40
N ASN A 95 3.49 -12.48 17.94
CA ASN A 95 4.29 -13.41 18.74
C ASN A 95 5.42 -13.98 17.85
N GLU A 96 6.12 -15.00 18.33
CA GLU A 96 7.25 -15.63 17.62
C GLU A 96 6.89 -16.28 16.27
N ARG A 97 5.60 -16.58 16.01
CA ARG A 97 5.14 -17.29 14.81
C ARG A 97 4.02 -16.59 14.04
N GLN A 98 3.57 -15.44 14.52
CA GLN A 98 2.47 -14.69 13.90
C GLN A 98 2.82 -13.21 13.80
N SER A 99 2.40 -12.61 12.68
CA SER A 99 2.58 -11.19 12.43
C SER A 99 1.30 -10.57 11.85
N LYS A 100 1.01 -9.35 12.28
CA LYS A 100 -0.02 -8.49 11.72
C LYS A 100 0.57 -7.79 10.50
N VAL A 101 -0.09 -7.90 9.36
CA VAL A 101 0.35 -7.33 8.08
C VAL A 101 -0.72 -6.37 7.59
N ASP A 102 -0.32 -5.14 7.28
CA ASP A 102 -1.15 -4.11 6.65
C ASP A 102 -0.53 -3.72 5.30
N ILE A 103 -1.28 -3.93 4.21
CA ILE A 103 -0.88 -3.60 2.84
C ILE A 103 -1.69 -2.38 2.38
N THR A 104 -1.05 -1.47 1.64
CA THR A 104 -1.70 -0.36 0.96
C THR A 104 -1.02 -0.10 -0.38
N MET A 105 -1.80 0.11 -1.43
CA MET A 105 -1.35 0.41 -2.78
C MET A 105 -1.99 1.72 -3.26
N TRP A 106 -1.34 2.45 -4.16
CA TRP A 106 -1.84 3.74 -4.67
C TRP A 106 -3.27 3.67 -5.21
N GLY A 107 -3.57 2.63 -6.00
CA GLY A 107 -4.82 2.46 -6.75
C GLY A 107 -4.69 2.75 -8.25
N ARG A 108 -3.47 2.96 -8.77
CA ARG A 108 -3.21 3.25 -10.19
C ARG A 108 -2.19 2.29 -10.80
N GLY A 109 -2.37 1.98 -12.08
CA GLY A 109 -1.45 1.13 -12.85
C GLY A 109 -1.28 -0.25 -12.22
N ILE A 110 -0.03 -0.65 -11.98
CA ILE A 110 0.33 -1.92 -11.34
C ILE A 110 0.11 -1.93 -9.83
N TRP A 111 -0.04 -0.78 -9.17
CA TRP A 111 -0.31 -0.69 -7.72
C TRP A 111 -1.82 -0.64 -7.47
N ASN A 112 -2.52 -1.72 -7.81
CA ASN A 112 -3.98 -1.81 -7.78
C ASN A 112 -4.46 -2.86 -6.74
N ARG A 113 -5.77 -3.17 -6.73
CA ARG A 113 -6.36 -4.15 -5.80
C ARG A 113 -5.84 -5.58 -6.01
N ASP A 114 -5.49 -5.95 -7.24
CA ASP A 114 -4.93 -7.27 -7.53
C ASP A 114 -3.47 -7.38 -7.06
N ALA A 115 -2.72 -6.26 -7.06
CA ALA A 115 -1.40 -6.20 -6.45
C ALA A 115 -1.44 -6.25 -4.91
N VAL A 116 -2.46 -5.69 -4.26
CA VAL A 116 -2.71 -5.91 -2.82
C VAL A 116 -2.88 -7.40 -2.56
N ARG A 117 -3.69 -8.08 -3.36
CA ARG A 117 -3.95 -9.52 -3.25
C ARG A 117 -2.69 -10.37 -3.51
N ALA A 118 -1.97 -10.10 -4.59
CA ALA A 118 -0.73 -10.80 -4.91
C ALA A 118 0.34 -10.60 -3.83
N MET A 119 0.37 -9.44 -3.17
CA MET A 119 1.23 -9.20 -2.01
C MET A 119 0.81 -10.02 -0.78
N ARG A 120 -0.48 -10.14 -0.48
CA ARG A 120 -0.99 -11.09 0.53
C ARG A 120 -0.57 -12.52 0.20
N GLU A 121 -0.78 -12.97 -1.03
CA GLU A 121 -0.47 -14.33 -1.47
C GLU A 121 1.02 -14.63 -1.39
N ALA A 122 1.89 -13.69 -1.78
CA ALA A 122 3.33 -13.81 -1.62
C ALA A 122 3.75 -13.92 -0.14
N ILE A 123 3.12 -13.17 0.78
CA ILE A 123 3.42 -13.21 2.22
C ILE A 123 2.89 -14.50 2.90
N VAL A 124 1.71 -14.99 2.49
CA VAL A 124 1.09 -16.19 3.08
C VAL A 124 1.72 -17.48 2.55
N TYR A 125 2.05 -17.55 1.26
CA TYR A 125 2.52 -18.77 0.60
C TYR A 125 4.02 -18.75 0.26
N GLY A 126 4.70 -17.62 0.40
CA GLY A 126 6.14 -17.49 0.09
C GLY A 126 6.46 -17.44 -1.41
N VAL A 127 5.48 -17.23 -2.29
CA VAL A 127 5.64 -17.30 -3.75
C VAL A 127 5.41 -15.92 -4.41
N PRO A 128 6.48 -15.19 -4.80
CA PRO A 128 6.36 -13.91 -5.49
C PRO A 128 5.77 -14.05 -6.91
N SER A 129 4.64 -13.40 -7.16
CA SER A 129 3.90 -13.43 -8.42
C SER A 129 3.34 -12.05 -8.78
N CYS A 130 3.58 -11.58 -10.01
CA CYS A 130 3.18 -10.21 -10.42
C CYS A 130 1.73 -10.10 -10.89
N VAL A 131 1.02 -11.22 -10.93
CA VAL A 131 -0.43 -11.33 -11.09
C VAL A 131 -0.92 -12.35 -10.05
N SER A 132 -2.10 -12.14 -9.50
CA SER A 132 -2.72 -13.16 -8.63
C SER A 132 -3.21 -14.31 -9.50
N TYR A 133 -2.57 -15.47 -9.38
CA TYR A 133 -2.92 -16.69 -10.13
C TYR A 133 -4.03 -17.52 -9.45
N MET A 134 -4.35 -17.26 -8.19
CA MET A 134 -5.46 -17.93 -7.52
C MET A 134 -6.79 -17.27 -7.94
N PRO A 135 -7.84 -18.04 -8.25
CA PRO A 135 -9.20 -17.51 -8.35
C PRO A 135 -9.56 -16.78 -7.06
N GLY A 136 -10.27 -15.66 -7.15
CA GLY A 136 -10.74 -14.96 -5.95
C GLY A 136 -11.80 -15.79 -5.25
N ASP A 137 -11.79 -15.80 -3.91
CA ASP A 137 -13.00 -16.16 -3.18
C ASP A 137 -14.15 -15.29 -3.72
N PRO A 138 -15.28 -15.89 -4.13
CA PRO A 138 -16.40 -15.12 -4.64
C PRO A 138 -16.86 -14.16 -3.55
N ARG A 139 -16.81 -12.86 -3.84
CA ARG A 139 -17.26 -11.84 -2.90
C ARG A 139 -18.74 -12.09 -2.60
N PRO A 140 -19.18 -12.12 -1.33
CA PRO A 140 -20.60 -12.05 -1.04
C PRO A 140 -21.15 -10.73 -1.62
N SER A 141 -22.30 -10.84 -2.29
CA SER A 141 -23.05 -9.75 -2.90
C SER A 141 -23.78 -8.89 -1.88
#